data_AF-A0A9D7J817-F1
#
_entry.id   AF-A0A9D7J817-F1
#
_cell.length_a   1.000
_cell.length_b   1.000
_cell.length_c   1.000
_cell.angle_alpha   90.00
_cell.angle_beta   90.00
_cell.angle_gamma   90.00
#
_symmetry.space_group_name_H-M   'P 1'
#
loop_
_entity.id
_entity.type
_entity.pdbx_description
1 polymer ?
#
loop_
_entity_poly.entity_id
_entity_poly.type
_entity_poly.pdbx_seq_one_letter_code
_entity_poly.pdbx_strand_id
1 'polypeptide(L)'
;MEFAKIAAAFESHGVAPGVLVVAGTGGRNTAALQARSNALGRPLAVAAENASCRGAALLAARAVGLGEAFAGTLDRASTPLTPEPGHLAWYQAQRAAYVALREATAHITPNPSTHIHI
;
A
#
# COMPACT_ATOMS: atom_id res chain seq x y z
N MET A 1 -3.22 -5.93 -6.07
CA MET A 1 -3.18 -5.32 -7.42
C MET A 1 -3.05 -3.80 -7.36
N GLU A 2 -3.61 -3.16 -6.35
CA GLU A 2 -3.59 -1.71 -6.15
C GLU A 2 -2.20 -1.13 -5.85
N PHE A 3 -1.40 -1.77 -4.97
CA PHE A 3 -0.05 -1.29 -4.65
C PHE A 3 0.89 -1.16 -5.86
N ALA A 4 0.79 -2.07 -6.84
CA ALA A 4 1.60 -1.99 -8.04
C ALA A 4 1.19 -0.83 -8.96
N LYS A 5 -0.10 -0.48 -9.00
CA LYS A 5 -0.57 0.72 -9.71
C LYS A 5 -0.08 1.99 -9.02
N ILE A 6 -0.14 2.02 -7.69
CA ILE A 6 0.39 3.13 -6.89
C ILE A 6 1.89 3.30 -7.14
N ALA A 7 2.67 2.22 -7.05
CA ALA A 7 4.12 2.26 -7.31
C ALA A 7 4.43 2.74 -8.73
N ALA A 8 3.73 2.22 -9.74
CA ALA A 8 3.90 2.65 -11.13
C ALA A 8 3.56 4.14 -11.33
N ALA A 9 2.56 4.67 -10.61
CA ALA A 9 2.20 6.09 -10.66
C ALA A 9 3.27 6.99 -10.05
N PHE A 10 3.95 6.56 -8.97
CA PHE A 10 5.12 7.28 -8.45
C PHE A 10 6.28 7.26 -9.46
N GLU A 11 6.57 6.07 -10.01
CA GLU A 11 7.66 5.88 -10.97
C GLU A 11 7.46 6.70 -12.25
N SER A 12 6.22 6.83 -12.74
CA SER A 12 5.90 7.66 -13.91
C SER A 12 6.19 9.15 -13.70
N HIS A 13 6.34 9.58 -12.45
CA HIS A 13 6.70 10.95 -12.07
C HIS A 13 8.16 11.06 -11.61
N GLY A 14 8.99 10.04 -11.88
CA GLY A 14 10.40 10.02 -11.49
C GLY A 14 10.64 9.83 -9.99
N VAL A 15 9.60 9.45 -9.24
CA VAL A 15 9.72 9.17 -7.80
C VAL A 15 9.90 7.66 -7.63
N ALA A 16 11.07 7.25 -7.16
CA ALA A 16 11.30 5.85 -6.82
C ALA A 16 10.66 5.54 -5.45
N PRO A 17 9.58 4.76 -5.37
CA PRO A 17 9.02 4.38 -4.08
C PRO A 17 10.00 3.43 -3.39
N GLY A 18 10.42 3.80 -2.17
CA GLY A 18 11.23 2.94 -1.29
C GLY A 18 10.42 1.76 -0.74
N VAL A 19 10.58 1.47 0.56
CA VAL A 19 9.72 0.49 1.23
C VAL A 19 8.32 1.09 1.38
N LEU A 20 7.30 0.39 0.87
CA LEU A 20 5.92 0.79 1.10
C LEU A 20 5.45 0.24 2.46
N VAL A 21 4.82 1.12 3.24
CA VAL A 21 4.31 0.79 4.57
C VAL A 21 2.78 0.72 4.53
N VAL A 22 2.22 -0.43 4.89
CA VAL A 22 0.79 -0.71 4.88
C VAL A 22 0.20 -0.38 6.25
N ALA A 23 -0.77 0.52 6.30
CA ALA A 23 -1.52 0.84 7.50
C ALA A 23 -2.87 0.11 7.57
N GLY A 24 -3.43 0.02 8.77
CA GLY A 24 -4.75 -0.57 9.03
C GLY A 24 -4.77 -2.10 9.06
N THR A 25 -5.97 -2.67 9.10
CA THR A 25 -6.20 -4.11 9.27
C THR A 25 -5.62 -4.95 8.13
N GLY A 26 -5.40 -4.35 6.96
CA GLY A 26 -4.75 -4.98 5.81
C GLY A 26 -3.37 -5.54 6.13
N GLY A 27 -2.64 -4.98 7.10
CA GLY A 27 -1.31 -5.48 7.51
C GLY A 27 -1.34 -6.66 8.48
N ARG A 28 -2.49 -7.04 9.05
CA ARG A 28 -2.58 -8.07 10.12
C ARG A 28 -2.45 -9.50 9.62
N ASN A 29 -2.68 -9.75 8.34
CA ASN A 29 -2.54 -11.08 7.74
C ASN A 29 -1.20 -11.16 7.00
N THR A 30 -0.21 -11.80 7.64
CA THR A 30 1.15 -11.95 7.12
C THR A 30 1.18 -12.66 5.76
N ALA A 31 0.38 -13.71 5.57
CA ALA A 31 0.34 -14.44 4.30
C ALA A 31 -0.21 -13.55 3.16
N ALA A 32 -1.27 -12.78 3.44
CA ALA A 32 -1.80 -11.82 2.48
C ALA A 32 -0.81 -10.69 2.20
N LEU A 33 -0.05 -10.23 3.19
CA LEU A 33 1.00 -9.24 3.02
C LEU A 33 2.16 -9.78 2.17
N GLN A 34 2.59 -11.02 2.39
CA GLN A 34 3.59 -11.70 1.57
C GLN A 34 3.13 -11.82 0.12
N ALA A 35 1.89 -12.27 -0.12
CA ALA A 35 1.32 -12.34 -1.46
C ALA A 35 1.29 -10.97 -2.16
N ARG A 36 1.01 -9.89 -1.43
CA ARG A 36 1.07 -8.52 -1.97
C ARG A 36 2.50 -8.07 -2.27
N SER A 37 3.46 -8.42 -1.41
CA SER A 37 4.89 -8.16 -1.62
C SER A 37 5.38 -8.87 -2.89
N ASN A 38 5.07 -10.16 -3.03
CA ASN A 38 5.34 -10.97 -4.22
C ASN A 38 4.71 -10.37 -5.49
N ALA A 39 3.45 -9.93 -5.40
CA ALA A 39 2.73 -9.34 -6.53
C ALA A 39 3.22 -7.94 -6.91
N LEU A 40 3.77 -7.20 -5.96
CA LEU A 40 4.38 -5.89 -6.16
C LEU A 40 5.81 -6.01 -6.70
N GLY A 41 6.53 -7.08 -6.34
CA GLY A 41 7.95 -7.22 -6.61
C GLY A 41 8.82 -6.28 -5.76
N ARG A 42 8.29 -5.73 -4.66
CA ARG A 42 9.02 -4.84 -3.75
C ARG A 42 8.69 -5.14 -2.29
N PRO A 43 9.59 -4.85 -1.33
CA PRO A 43 9.33 -5.06 0.08
C PRO A 43 8.13 -4.28 0.60
N LEU A 44 7.36 -4.90 1.49
CA LEU A 44 6.25 -4.28 2.21
C LEU A 44 6.46 -4.39 3.72
N ALA A 45 6.24 -3.30 4.45
CA ALA A 45 6.19 -3.30 5.91
C ALA A 45 4.79 -2.94 6.41
N VAL A 46 4.53 -3.16 7.70
CA VAL A 46 3.28 -2.75 8.35
C VAL A 46 3.54 -1.55 9.24
N ALA A 47 2.71 -0.52 9.14
CA ALA A 47 2.79 0.62 10.05
C ALA A 47 2.43 0.19 11.48
N ALA A 48 3.04 0.83 12.47
CA ALA A 48 2.53 0.75 13.83
C ALA A 48 1.06 1.18 13.90
N GLU A 49 0.30 0.62 14.84
CA GLU A 49 -1.09 1.00 15.05
C GLU A 49 -1.22 2.49 15.41
N ASN A 50 -2.41 3.05 15.21
CA ASN A 50 -2.73 4.44 15.52
C ASN A 50 -1.81 5.46 14.81
N ALA A 51 -1.49 5.22 13.54
CA ALA A 51 -0.59 6.07 12.74
C ALA A 51 -0.98 7.57 12.81
N SER A 52 -2.27 7.89 12.72
CA SER A 52 -2.77 9.27 12.84
C SER A 52 -2.49 9.89 14.21
N CYS A 53 -2.73 9.16 15.30
CA CYS A 53 -2.45 9.64 16.66
C CYS A 53 -0.95 9.87 16.86
N ARG A 54 -0.10 9.00 16.29
CA ARG A 54 1.37 9.13 16.36
C ARG A 54 1.86 10.35 15.57
N GLY A 55 1.27 10.61 14.41
CA GLY A 55 1.52 11.83 13.65
C GLY A 55 1.15 13.10 14.42
N ALA A 56 -0.02 13.11 15.08
CA ALA A 56 -0.46 14.22 15.92
C ALA A 56 0.47 14.43 17.13
N ALA A 57 0.88 13.35 17.80
CA ALA A 57 1.83 13.42 18.91
C ALA A 57 3.20 13.95 18.46
N LEU A 58 3.70 13.53 17.29
CA LEU A 58 4.96 14.05 16.73
C LEU A 58 4.86 15.55 16.42
N LEU A 59 3.73 15.99 15.87
CA LEU A 59 3.47 17.41 15.60
C LEU A 59 3.46 18.23 16.90
N ALA A 60 2.76 17.75 17.94
CA ALA A 60 2.71 18.41 19.24
C ALA A 60 4.10 18.46 19.90
N ALA A 61 4.87 17.37 19.85
CA ALA A 61 6.23 17.32 20.37
C ALA A 61 7.15 18.33 19.67
N ARG A 62 7.03 18.48 18.34
CA ARG A 62 7.75 19.52 17.59
C ARG A 62 7.39 20.93 18.06
N ALA A 63 6.12 21.21 18.34
CA ALA A 63 5.67 22.53 18.79
C ALA A 63 6.27 22.94 20.15
N VAL A 64 6.58 21.98 21.03
CA VAL A 64 7.18 22.23 22.35
C VAL A 64 8.71 22.03 22.37
N GLY A 65 9.36 21.95 21.20
CA GLY A 65 10.81 21.79 21.10
C GLY A 65 11.34 20.39 21.42
N LEU A 66 10.46 19.39 21.57
CA LEU A 66 10.81 18.00 21.87
C LEU A 66 10.86 17.11 20.61
N GLY A 67 10.75 17.69 19.41
CA GLY A 67 10.61 16.94 18.15
C GLY A 67 11.69 15.89 17.90
N GLU A 68 12.97 16.22 18.17
CA GLU A 68 14.10 15.30 17.96
C GLU A 68 14.10 14.13 18.97
N ALA A 69 13.68 14.37 20.21
CA ALA A 69 13.58 13.31 21.23
C ALA A 69 12.49 12.28 20.88
N PHE A 70 11.49 12.68 20.09
CA PHE A 70 10.41 11.82 19.60
C PHE A 70 10.63 11.33 18.16
N ALA A 71 11.64 11.84 17.46
CA ALA A 71 12.00 11.39 16.13
C ALA A 71 12.46 9.92 16.21
N GLY A 72 11.81 9.03 15.45
CA GLY A 72 12.13 7.61 15.40
C GLY A 72 11.54 6.73 16.52
N THR A 73 11.03 7.30 17.62
CA THR A 73 10.27 6.53 18.62
C THR A 73 8.81 6.36 18.20
N LEU A 74 8.27 7.41 17.56
CA LEU A 74 6.93 7.46 16.98
C LEU A 74 6.89 7.14 15.50
N ASP A 75 7.90 6.49 14.91
CA ASP A 75 7.75 5.85 13.61
C ASP A 75 8.49 4.50 13.56
N ARG A 76 7.74 3.40 13.68
CA ARG A 76 8.32 2.06 13.72
C ARG A 76 7.44 1.15 12.88
N ALA A 77 7.73 1.12 11.60
CA ALA A 77 7.20 0.07 10.74
C ALA A 77 7.77 -1.30 11.21
N SER A 78 7.04 -2.37 10.92
CA SER A 78 7.56 -3.72 11.10
C SER A 78 8.80 -3.97 10.23
N THR A 79 9.52 -5.06 10.52
CA THR A 79 10.49 -5.58 9.55
C THR A 79 9.80 -5.80 8.20
N PRO A 80 10.36 -5.30 7.08
CA PRO A 80 9.77 -5.49 5.76
C PRO A 80 9.77 -6.98 5.35
N LEU A 81 8.66 -7.42 4.77
CA LEU A 81 8.57 -8.69 4.06
C LEU A 81 9.10 -8.52 2.64
N THR A 82 10.18 -9.23 2.33
CA THR A 82 10.78 -9.23 1.00
C THR A 82 10.00 -10.15 0.05
N PRO A 83 9.87 -9.80 -1.24
CA PRO A 83 9.26 -10.68 -2.22
C PRO A 83 10.02 -12.01 -2.33
N GLU A 84 9.29 -13.11 -2.41
CA GLU A 84 9.85 -14.42 -2.68
C GLU A 84 10.24 -14.54 -4.16
N PRO A 85 11.41 -15.12 -4.47
CA PRO A 85 11.86 -15.29 -5.85
C PRO A 85 10.89 -16.19 -6.64
N GLY A 86 10.73 -15.92 -7.93
CA GLY A 86 9.92 -16.74 -8.84
C GLY A 86 8.43 -16.41 -8.89
N HIS A 87 7.90 -15.60 -7.96
CA HIS A 87 6.47 -15.27 -7.96
C HIS A 87 6.08 -14.07 -8.85
N LEU A 88 7.01 -13.14 -9.10
CA LEU A 88 6.71 -11.88 -9.77
C LEU A 88 6.11 -12.08 -11.17
N ALA A 89 6.74 -12.94 -11.99
CA ALA A 89 6.27 -13.22 -13.35
C ALA A 89 4.85 -13.81 -13.35
N TRP A 90 4.56 -14.73 -12.42
CA TRP A 90 3.22 -15.29 -12.27
C TRP A 90 2.19 -14.20 -11.94
N TYR A 91 2.47 -13.33 -10.96
CA TYR A 91 1.56 -12.24 -10.60
C TYR A 91 1.41 -11.18 -11.71
N GLN A 92 2.43 -10.94 -12.53
CA GLN A 92 2.32 -10.09 -13.71
C GLN A 92 1.36 -10.69 -14.75
N ALA A 93 1.47 -12.00 -15.01
CA ALA A 93 0.53 -12.70 -15.88
C ALA A 93 -0.92 -12.65 -15.34
N GLN A 94 -1.12 -12.89 -14.04
CA GLN A 94 -2.44 -12.77 -13.42
C GLN A 94 -3.01 -11.35 -13.50
N ARG A 95 -2.16 -10.33 -13.43
CA ARG A 95 -2.58 -8.93 -13.59
C ARG A 95 -3.06 -8.66 -15.01
N ALA A 96 -2.33 -9.13 -16.02
CA ALA A 96 -2.75 -8.99 -17.41
C ALA A 96 -4.10 -9.69 -17.66
N ALA A 97 -4.26 -10.91 -17.17
CA ALA A 97 -5.51 -11.66 -17.26
C ALA A 97 -6.69 -10.93 -16.59
N TYR A 98 -6.49 -10.36 -15.41
CA TYR A 98 -7.52 -9.58 -14.72
C TYR A 98 -7.91 -8.31 -15.48
N VAL A 99 -6.94 -7.59 -16.05
CA VAL A 99 -7.22 -6.39 -16.86
C VAL A 99 -8.05 -6.77 -18.08
N ALA A 100 -7.65 -7.82 -18.81
CA ALA A 100 -8.41 -8.32 -19.94
C ALA A 100 -9.85 -8.74 -19.55
N LEU A 101 -10.02 -9.43 -18.41
CA LEU A 101 -11.33 -9.79 -17.90
C LEU A 101 -12.18 -8.56 -17.57
N ARG A 102 -11.60 -7.57 -16.90
CA ARG A 102 -12.28 -6.30 -16.56
C ARG A 102 -12.74 -5.57 -17.82
N GLU A 103 -11.89 -5.52 -18.85
CA GLU A 103 -12.22 -4.87 -20.12
C GLU A 103 -13.35 -5.61 -20.85
N ALA A 104 -13.26 -6.94 -20.92
CA ALA A 104 -14.30 -7.78 -21.53
C ALA A 104 -15.65 -7.66 -20.80
N THR A 105 -15.64 -7.48 -19.48
CA THR A 105 -16.85 -7.38 -18.64
C THR A 105 -17.28 -5.93 -18.33
N ALA A 106 -16.62 -4.94 -18.91
CA ALA A 106 -16.91 -3.53 -18.63
C ALA A 106 -18.37 -3.15 -18.96
N HIS A 107 -18.93 -3.74 -20.01
CA HIS A 107 -20.28 -3.46 -20.51
C HIS A 107 -21.42 -4.11 -19.69
N ILE A 108 -21.10 -5.11 -18.85
CA ILE A 108 -22.08 -5.80 -17.99
C ILE A 108 -22.06 -5.31 -16.54
N THR A 109 -21.11 -4.45 -16.17
CA THR A 109 -21.05 -3.90 -14.82
C THR A 109 -21.94 -2.65 -14.75
N PRO A 110 -23.02 -2.64 -13.95
CA PRO A 110 -23.85 -1.45 -13.80
C PRO A 110 -22.99 -0.31 -13.24
N ASN A 111 -23.12 0.89 -13.81
CA ASN A 111 -22.54 2.09 -13.22
C ASN A 111 -23.21 2.32 -11.85
N PRO A 112 -22.48 2.28 -10.71
CA PRO A 112 -23.08 2.47 -9.39
C PRO A 112 -23.62 3.89 -9.16
N SER A 113 -23.56 4.80 -10.14
CA SER A 113 -24.02 6.18 -10.04
C SER A 113 -25.45 6.43 -10.53
N THR A 114 -26.17 5.42 -11.04
CA THR A 114 -27.52 5.64 -11.59
C THR A 114 -28.63 5.30 -10.59
N HIS A 115 -28.68 5.93 -9.42
CA HIS A 115 -29.92 6.07 -8.62
C HIS A 115 -29.74 7.15 -7.53
N ILE A 116 -29.77 8.42 -7.93
CA ILE A 116 -30.31 9.50 -7.09
C ILE A 116 -31.29 10.25 -7.99
N HIS A 117 -32.56 9.89 -7.90
CA HIS A 117 -33.63 10.80 -8.29
C HIS A 117 -33.99 11.61 -7.04
N ILE A 118 -33.86 12.92 -7.19
CA ILE A 118 -34.39 13.96 -6.31
C ILE A 118 -35.91 13.80 -6.22
#